data_AF-A0A355DWB9-F1
#
_entry.id   AF-A0A355DWB9-F1
#
_cell.length_a   1.000
_cell.length_b   1.000
_cell.length_c   1.000
_cell.angle_alpha   90.00
_cell.angle_beta   90.00
_cell.angle_gamma   90.00
#
_symmetry.space_group_name_H-M   'P 1'
#
loop_
_entity.id
_entity.type
_entity.pdbx_description
1 polymer ?
#
loop_
_entity_poly.entity_id
_entity_poly.type
_entity_poly.pdbx_seq_one_letter_code
_entity_poly.pdbx_strand_id
1 'polypeptide(L)'
;MLRLNDRDYLVEARQEAFKNYQARLEQYITKKQGSATPEQLNDLISAIQRMQHPTVWKEMQRQQHFIPHLKKLFDLAPEGLTW
;
A
#
# COMPACT_ATOMS: atom_id res chain seq x y z
N MET A 1 -30.09 16.23 -8.44
CA MET A 1 -29.17 16.76 -7.40
C MET A 1 -27.75 16.40 -7.81
N LEU A 2 -26.96 17.35 -8.32
CA LEU A 2 -25.55 17.13 -8.67
C LEU A 2 -24.70 17.37 -7.42
N ARG A 3 -24.06 16.32 -6.89
CA ARG A 3 -23.11 16.42 -5.77
C ARG A 3 -21.79 16.97 -6.31
N LEU A 4 -21.62 18.29 -6.23
CA LEU A 4 -20.41 18.98 -6.71
C LEU A 4 -19.33 19.17 -5.62
N ASN A 5 -19.47 18.50 -4.47
CA ASN A 5 -18.55 18.60 -3.33
C ASN A 5 -17.86 17.26 -2.94
N ASP A 6 -17.92 16.23 -3.80
CA ASP A 6 -17.28 14.92 -3.52
C ASP A 6 -15.74 14.95 -3.66
N ARG A 7 -15.16 16.07 -4.11
CA ARG A 7 -13.73 16.15 -4.46
C ARG A 7 -12.82 16.08 -3.23
N ASP A 8 -13.17 16.78 -2.16
CA ASP A 8 -12.34 16.85 -0.95
C ASP A 8 -12.37 15.52 -0.19
N TYR A 9 -13.55 14.92 -0.04
CA TYR A 9 -13.71 13.58 0.54
C TYR A 9 -12.93 12.51 -0.24
N LEU A 10 -12.93 12.58 -1.58
CA LEU A 10 -12.16 11.65 -2.40
C LEU A 10 -10.64 11.86 -2.27
N VAL A 11 -10.19 13.09 -2.01
CA VAL A 11 -8.77 13.38 -1.77
C VAL A 11 -8.35 12.86 -0.40
N GLU A 12 -9.13 13.14 0.64
CA GLU A 12 -8.88 12.65 2.00
C GLU A 12 -8.86 11.12 2.05
N ALA A 13 -9.88 10.45 1.47
CA ALA A 13 -9.95 9.00 1.43
C ALA A 13 -8.76 8.35 0.71
N ARG A 14 -8.26 8.97 -0.38
CA ARG A 14 -7.07 8.49 -1.10
C ARG A 14 -5.79 8.72 -0.33
N GLN A 15 -5.67 9.84 0.38
CA GLN A 15 -4.52 10.10 1.25
C GLN A 15 -4.49 9.11 2.42
N GLU A 16 -5.63 8.81 3.04
CA GLU A 16 -5.72 7.78 4.06
C GLU A 16 -5.39 6.40 3.51
N ALA A 17 -5.92 6.04 2.35
CA ALA A 17 -5.59 4.78 1.68
C ALA A 17 -4.07 4.66 1.43
N PHE A 18 -3.42 5.73 0.95
CA PHE A 18 -1.98 5.74 0.75
C PHE A 18 -1.21 5.46 2.04
N LYS A 19 -1.55 6.17 3.13
CA LYS A 19 -0.92 5.96 4.45
C LYS A 19 -1.14 4.54 4.95
N ASN A 20 -2.35 4.00 4.78
CA ASN A 20 -2.69 2.65 5.18
C ASN A 20 -1.88 1.61 4.38
N TYR A 21 -1.76 1.77 3.06
CA TYR A 21 -0.99 0.85 2.23
C TYR A 21 0.49 0.88 2.61
N GLN A 22 1.03 2.07 2.83
CA GLN A 22 2.41 2.26 3.28
C GLN A 22 2.66 1.56 4.62
N ALA A 23 1.80 1.79 5.63
CA ALA A 23 1.93 1.18 6.94
C ALA A 23 1.86 -0.35 6.89
N ARG A 24 0.99 -0.92 6.04
CA ARG A 24 0.88 -2.38 5.86
C ARG A 24 2.11 -2.96 5.16
N LEU A 25 2.68 -2.25 4.17
CA LEU A 25 3.91 -2.66 3.51
C LEU A 25 5.10 -2.62 4.48
N GLU A 26 5.23 -1.57 5.29
CA GLU A 26 6.24 -1.46 6.36
C GLU A 26 6.10 -2.59 7.40
N GLN A 27 4.87 -2.90 7.80
CA GLN A 27 4.57 -4.02 8.69
C GLN A 27 5.01 -5.35 8.09
N TYR A 28 4.69 -5.59 6.81
CA TYR A 28 5.13 -6.78 6.08
C TYR A 28 6.66 -6.90 6.07
N ILE A 29 7.37 -5.83 5.70
CA ILE A 29 8.85 -5.80 5.66
C ILE A 29 9.44 -6.11 7.03
N THR A 30 8.94 -5.46 8.07
CA THR A 30 9.40 -5.66 9.46
C THR A 30 9.20 -7.12 9.90
N LYS A 31 8.05 -7.71 9.59
CA LYS A 31 7.74 -9.10 9.92
C LYS A 31 8.59 -10.09 9.12
N LYS A 32 8.79 -9.84 7.83
CA LYS A 32 9.65 -10.65 6.96
C LYS A 32 11.09 -10.70 7.48
N GLN A 33 11.61 -9.59 8.01
CA GLN A 33 12.96 -9.51 8.59
C GLN A 33 13.06 -10.13 10.00
N GLY A 34 11.96 -10.16 10.76
CA GLY A 34 11.91 -10.60 12.16
C GLY A 34 11.47 -12.04 12.40
N SER A 35 11.65 -12.96 11.43
CA SER A 35 11.31 -14.39 11.54
C SER A 35 9.80 -14.73 11.50
N ALA A 36 8.98 -13.95 10.78
CA ALA A 36 7.59 -14.32 10.55
C ALA A 36 7.46 -15.62 9.73
N THR A 37 6.42 -16.40 10.01
CA THR A 37 6.13 -17.60 9.21
C THR A 37 5.54 -17.22 7.84
N PRO A 38 5.62 -18.09 6.83
CA PRO A 38 4.99 -17.85 5.53
C PRO A 38 3.49 -17.54 5.64
N GLU A 39 2.77 -18.17 6.56
CA GLU A 39 1.34 -17.94 6.80
C GLU A 39 1.09 -16.51 7.28
N GLN A 40 1.88 -16.03 8.24
CA GLN A 40 1.77 -14.66 8.75
C GLN A 40 2.06 -13.62 7.66
N LEU A 41 3.00 -13.91 6.76
CA LEU A 41 3.30 -13.04 5.63
C LEU A 41 2.16 -13.06 4.60
N ASN A 42 1.57 -14.22 4.32
CA ASN A 42 0.43 -14.36 3.41
C ASN A 42 -0.82 -13.65 3.93
N ASP A 43 -1.05 -13.64 5.24
CA ASP A 43 -2.15 -12.88 5.85
C ASP A 43 -1.98 -11.37 5.63
N LEU A 44 -0.75 -10.85 5.74
CA LEU A 44 -0.44 -9.45 5.47
C LEU A 44 -0.59 -9.09 3.99
N ILE A 45 -0.14 -9.96 3.08
CA ILE A 45 -0.35 -9.79 1.63
C ILE A 45 -1.85 -9.77 1.32
N SER A 46 -2.61 -10.72 1.87
CA SER A 46 -4.06 -10.80 1.70
C SER A 46 -4.77 -9.56 2.25
N ALA A 47 -4.29 -9.01 3.36
CA ALA A 47 -4.81 -7.76 3.92
C ALA A 47 -4.59 -6.58 2.95
N ILE A 48 -3.38 -6.44 2.39
CA ILE A 48 -3.07 -5.40 1.38
C ILE A 48 -3.99 -5.54 0.17
N GLN A 49 -4.17 -6.75 -0.37
CA GLN A 49 -4.99 -6.99 -1.55
C GLN A 49 -6.48 -6.70 -1.36
N ARG A 50 -6.98 -6.81 -0.11
CA ARG A 50 -8.40 -6.56 0.24
C ARG A 50 -8.69 -5.11 0.64
N MET A 51 -7.68 -4.24 0.68
CA MET A 51 -7.87 -2.84 1.06
C MET A 51 -8.68 -2.05 0.03
N GLN A 52 -9.36 -1.02 0.52
CA GLN A 52 -10.10 -0.07 -0.31
C GLN A 52 -9.15 0.80 -1.13
N HIS A 53 -9.66 1.35 -2.23
CA HIS A 53 -8.90 2.19 -3.18
C HIS A 53 -7.70 1.47 -3.82
N PRO A 54 -7.91 0.34 -4.53
CA PRO A 54 -6.83 -0.43 -5.15
C PRO A 54 -6.04 0.37 -6.21
N THR A 55 -6.62 1.43 -6.76
CA THR A 55 -5.94 2.35 -7.68
C THR A 55 -4.81 3.11 -6.98
N VAL A 56 -4.91 3.38 -5.67
CA VAL A 56 -3.82 4.00 -4.90
C VAL A 56 -2.62 3.05 -4.82
N TRP A 57 -2.87 1.75 -4.60
CA TRP A 57 -1.80 0.75 -4.61
C TRP A 57 -1.11 0.64 -5.97
N LYS A 58 -1.89 0.61 -7.07
CA LYS A 58 -1.33 0.62 -8.43
C LYS A 58 -0.51 1.88 -8.72
N GLU A 59 -0.96 3.04 -8.24
CA GLU A 59 -0.19 4.28 -8.35
C GLU A 59 1.09 4.27 -7.52
N MET A 60 1.08 3.67 -6.33
CA MET A 60 2.29 3.46 -5.52
C MET A 60 3.30 2.57 -6.25
N GLN A 61 2.86 1.43 -6.81
CA GLN A 61 3.70 0.54 -7.61
C GLN A 61 4.29 1.27 -8.83
N ARG A 62 3.46 2.04 -9.56
CA ARG A 62 3.87 2.78 -10.76
C ARG A 62 4.88 3.89 -10.47
N GLN A 63 4.67 4.64 -9.38
CA GLN A 63 5.45 5.84 -9.07
C GLN A 63 6.65 5.58 -8.15
N GLN A 64 6.85 4.35 -7.67
CA GLN A 64 7.90 4.06 -6.69
C GLN A 64 9.29 4.57 -7.09
N HIS A 65 9.64 4.48 -8.37
CA HIS A 65 10.94 4.94 -8.87
C HIS A 65 11.16 6.45 -8.70
N PHE A 66 10.08 7.23 -8.67
CA PHE A 66 10.10 8.69 -8.54
C PHE A 66 9.89 9.18 -7.11
N ILE A 67 9.40 8.31 -6.22
CA ILE A 67 9.11 8.65 -4.82
C ILE A 67 10.12 7.89 -3.94
N PRO A 68 11.17 8.56 -3.42
CA PRO A 68 12.27 7.88 -2.74
C PRO A 68 11.84 6.99 -1.56
N HIS A 69 10.79 7.39 -0.85
CA HIS A 69 10.23 6.57 0.24
C HIS A 69 9.64 5.26 -0.26
N LEU A 70 8.82 5.30 -1.31
CA LEU A 70 8.25 4.10 -1.92
C LEU A 70 9.34 3.23 -2.54
N LYS A 71 10.33 3.84 -3.19
CA LYS A 71 11.48 3.10 -3.73
C LYS A 71 12.13 2.24 -2.66
N LYS A 72 12.44 2.82 -1.49
CA LYS A 72 13.04 2.09 -0.37
C LYS A 72 12.16 0.93 0.10
N LEU A 73 10.85 1.13 0.19
CA LEU A 73 9.93 0.06 0.61
C LEU A 73 9.87 -1.07 -0.42
N PHE A 74 9.74 -0.76 -1.71
CA PHE A 74 9.69 -1.76 -2.78
C PHE A 74 11.06 -2.41 -3.07
N ASP A 75 12.18 -1.75 -2.76
CA ASP A 75 13.50 -2.39 -2.79
C ASP A 75 13.61 -3.48 -1.70
N LEU A 76 12.96 -3.30 -0.55
CA LEU A 76 12.93 -4.27 0.56
C LEU A 76 11.88 -5.39 0.35
N ALA A 77 10.80 -5.09 -0.36
CA ALA A 77 9.73 -6.03 -0.71
C ALA A 77 9.40 -5.95 -2.21
N PRO A 78 10.29 -6.40 -3.11
CA PRO A 78 10.10 -6.32 -4.56
C PRO A 78 8.91 -7.15 -5.04
N GLU A 79 8.58 -8.25 -4.35
CA GLU A 79 7.36 -9.03 -4.59
C GLU A 79 6.07 -8.19 -4.49
N GLY A 80 6.12 -7.08 -3.73
CA GLY A 80 5.05 -6.10 -3.59
C GLY A 80 4.60 -5.48 -4.91
N LEU A 81 5.45 -5.47 -5.94
CA LEU A 81 5.13 -4.97 -7.28
C LEU A 81 4.20 -5.90 -8.06
N THR A 82 4.04 -7.15 -7.62
CA THR A 82 3.22 -8.17 -8.29
C THR A 82 1.91 -8.49 -7.57
N TRP A 83 1.65 -7.86 -6.41
CA TRP A 83 0.42 -8.04 -5.65
C TRP A 83 -0.79 -7.30 -6.24
#